data_AF-A0AAP8N9E2-F1
#
_entry.id   AF-A0AAP8N9E2-F1
#
_cell.length_a   1.000
_cell.length_b   1.000
_cell.length_c   1.000
_cell.angle_alpha   90.00
_cell.angle_beta   90.00
_cell.angle_gamma   90.00
#
_symmetry.space_group_name_H-M   'P 1'
#
loop_
_entity.id
_entity.type
_entity.pdbx_description
1 polymer ?
#
loop_
_entity_poly.entity_id
_entity_poly.type
_entity_poly.pdbx_seq_one_letter_code
_entity_poly.pdbx_strand_id
1 'polypeptide(L)'
;MDTPIPALTRDDLPPLAIEESSKGFLVPAAARYNLTVTIDFPWLPGDFITIKVAGTPGPGSYTSPRIPIGGFKRPFTTHIDTTLMAFNLGLTVSAFYTLHRGTEPSVESQTLPLYIPLINQLDLPLPVIKEASDEGEGTHLDVSELAEVTLRIRSWLLSRREQFFWLRLTGVKPDGSVWEAWYWKAPENVVGNGFSLGYKEERVPAAPLQGLQNGSVLTMRFWAGLQNSPDLSEAQAFAHRNYTVNTVATNTPGISSVTDAEGEVPDGADTRYTSVTLSGSGFGAIDVFDGQTFLDTVNAVGGIWTYLAKALTGGLHSFTVRLADGSGGTSSPRRIKVVIQNLEVTIAEAPDNGNVDPLAVEMNLTAVVNYDMQPNDRIRVRWTAAPGTPAAGSHTTNTLTAGPTRPRRIPLPLTLVAFSLGKRVTVSAEYDRGTAQPVPLGPIHLNVGMIPADRFIPPVFLEANGTSDLFLASVQGGATLRFGVWPHIARLQSLWLDLEGEDINGAPHNLAMWTGNVTVNQSWVFNNGYSVIVLFSYLKDLRPGSTLTLRFRVNLDTVANSSTAQAFVLRQYTIR
;
A
#
# COMPACT_ATOMS: atom_id res chain seq x y z
N MET A 1 -39.73 -88.71 -16.39
CA MET A 1 -40.72 -87.89 -17.10
C MET A 1 -40.08 -86.55 -17.30
N ASP A 2 -39.64 -86.28 -18.53
CA ASP A 2 -39.11 -84.97 -18.90
C ASP A 2 -40.25 -83.96 -18.77
N THR A 3 -40.10 -83.02 -17.84
CA THR A 3 -40.99 -81.87 -17.74
C THR A 3 -40.95 -81.15 -19.09
N PRO A 4 -42.07 -80.98 -19.81
CA PRO A 4 -42.07 -80.32 -21.11
C PRO A 4 -41.55 -78.90 -20.93
N ILE A 5 -40.50 -78.57 -21.66
CA ILE A 5 -39.90 -77.23 -21.66
C ILE A 5 -40.91 -76.30 -22.37
N PRO A 6 -41.41 -75.23 -21.72
CA PRO A 6 -42.35 -74.32 -22.35
C PRO A 6 -41.71 -73.64 -23.57
N ALA A 7 -42.40 -73.67 -24.71
CA ALA A 7 -42.02 -72.87 -25.87
C ALA A 7 -42.21 -71.39 -25.52
N LEU A 8 -41.16 -70.60 -25.67
CA LEU A 8 -41.22 -69.15 -25.49
C LEU A 8 -41.44 -68.47 -26.83
N THR A 9 -42.14 -67.35 -26.81
CA THR A 9 -42.32 -66.43 -27.92
C THR A 9 -41.60 -65.11 -27.62
N ARG A 10 -41.56 -64.20 -28.60
CA ARG A 10 -40.98 -62.87 -28.42
C ARG A 10 -41.65 -62.08 -27.28
N ASP A 11 -42.95 -62.26 -27.08
CA ASP A 11 -43.71 -61.55 -26.06
C ASP A 11 -43.35 -62.00 -24.63
N ASP A 12 -42.84 -63.23 -24.49
CA ASP A 12 -42.35 -63.77 -23.22
C ASP A 12 -40.95 -63.27 -22.84
N LEU A 13 -40.25 -62.60 -23.77
CA LEU A 13 -38.87 -62.14 -23.61
C LEU A 13 -38.82 -60.60 -23.54
N PRO A 14 -38.68 -60.00 -22.34
CA PRO A 14 -38.61 -58.56 -22.20
C PRO A 14 -37.38 -57.99 -22.92
N PRO A 15 -37.38 -56.71 -23.30
CA PRO A 15 -36.20 -56.09 -23.86
C PRO A 15 -35.04 -56.13 -22.85
N LEU A 16 -33.81 -56.21 -23.35
CA LEU A 16 -32.65 -55.93 -22.51
C LEU A 16 -32.71 -54.49 -22.01
N ALA A 17 -32.02 -54.19 -20.91
CA ALA A 17 -31.77 -52.84 -20.44
C ALA A 17 -30.29 -52.47 -20.67
N ILE A 18 -30.03 -51.18 -20.91
CA ILE A 18 -28.68 -50.61 -20.90
C ILE A 18 -28.63 -49.58 -19.76
N GLU A 19 -27.78 -49.79 -18.76
CA GLU A 19 -27.74 -48.93 -17.57
C GLU A 19 -27.39 -47.47 -17.91
N GLU A 20 -26.53 -47.26 -18.91
CA GLU A 20 -26.12 -45.93 -19.39
C GLU A 20 -27.19 -45.26 -20.29
N SER A 21 -28.33 -45.91 -20.51
CA SER A 21 -29.46 -45.34 -21.26
C SER A 21 -30.53 -44.77 -20.32
N SER A 22 -31.19 -43.70 -20.77
CA SER A 22 -32.32 -43.11 -20.05
C SER A 22 -33.35 -42.57 -21.03
N LYS A 23 -34.63 -42.94 -20.83
CA LYS A 23 -35.77 -42.47 -21.65
C LYS A 23 -35.57 -42.68 -23.17
N GLY A 24 -34.92 -43.77 -23.57
CA GLY A 24 -34.64 -44.08 -24.97
C GLY A 24 -33.41 -43.38 -25.55
N PHE A 25 -32.66 -42.61 -24.74
CA PHE A 25 -31.41 -41.98 -25.14
C PHE A 25 -30.23 -42.76 -24.58
N LEU A 26 -29.23 -43.03 -25.42
CA LEU A 26 -27.94 -43.54 -24.99
C LEU A 26 -26.91 -42.42 -25.14
N VAL A 27 -26.69 -41.69 -24.04
CA VAL A 27 -25.88 -40.45 -24.06
C VAL A 27 -24.38 -40.80 -24.12
N PRO A 28 -23.61 -40.26 -25.08
CA PRO A 28 -22.18 -40.56 -25.23
C PRO A 28 -21.35 -40.40 -23.94
N ALA A 29 -21.68 -39.41 -23.10
CA ALA A 29 -21.00 -39.16 -21.83
C ALA A 29 -21.16 -40.31 -20.82
N ALA A 30 -22.36 -40.91 -20.75
CA ALA A 30 -22.64 -42.04 -19.86
C ALA A 30 -21.94 -43.32 -20.35
N ALA A 31 -21.94 -43.54 -21.67
CA ALA A 31 -21.36 -44.69 -22.34
C ALA A 31 -19.84 -44.57 -22.61
N ARG A 32 -19.13 -43.67 -21.91
CA ARG A 32 -17.72 -43.37 -22.20
C ARG A 32 -16.80 -44.56 -21.94
N TYR A 33 -17.03 -45.28 -20.84
CA TYR A 33 -16.15 -46.34 -20.36
C TYR A 33 -16.76 -47.72 -20.55
N ASN A 34 -18.07 -47.86 -20.29
CA ASN A 34 -18.78 -49.12 -20.33
C ASN A 34 -20.15 -48.94 -21.01
N LEU A 35 -20.65 -50.02 -21.60
CA LEU A 35 -22.06 -50.22 -21.91
C LEU A 35 -22.51 -51.47 -21.17
N THR A 36 -23.29 -51.29 -20.13
CA THR A 36 -23.72 -52.34 -19.20
C THR A 36 -25.09 -52.83 -19.60
N VAL A 37 -25.14 -54.07 -20.07
CA VAL A 37 -26.37 -54.73 -20.53
C VAL A 37 -26.91 -55.59 -19.40
N THR A 38 -28.18 -55.40 -19.06
CA THR A 38 -28.91 -56.21 -18.08
C THR A 38 -30.05 -56.95 -18.75
N ILE A 39 -30.15 -58.25 -18.50
CA ILE A 39 -31.22 -59.12 -19.03
C ILE A 39 -31.89 -59.82 -17.85
N ASP A 40 -33.21 -59.71 -17.77
CA ASP A 40 -34.00 -60.21 -16.66
C ASP A 40 -35.26 -60.96 -17.14
N PHE A 41 -35.18 -62.29 -17.18
CA PHE A 41 -36.32 -63.17 -17.46
C PHE A 41 -36.10 -64.52 -16.76
N PRO A 42 -37.12 -65.37 -16.55
CA PRO A 42 -36.95 -66.66 -15.90
C PRO A 42 -36.28 -67.69 -16.83
N TRP A 43 -34.94 -67.68 -16.91
CA TRP A 43 -34.15 -68.62 -17.71
C TRP A 43 -33.92 -69.97 -17.03
N LEU A 44 -33.56 -70.98 -17.83
CA LEU A 44 -33.21 -72.33 -17.38
C LEU A 44 -31.68 -72.53 -17.31
N PRO A 45 -31.19 -73.52 -16.52
CA PRO A 45 -29.76 -73.79 -16.38
C PRO A 45 -29.00 -74.11 -17.69
N GLY A 46 -29.70 -74.52 -18.75
CA GLY A 46 -29.13 -74.83 -20.07
C GLY A 46 -29.26 -73.72 -21.12
N ASP A 47 -29.79 -72.56 -20.76
CA ASP A 47 -30.05 -71.48 -21.71
C ASP A 47 -28.78 -70.72 -22.11
N PHE A 48 -28.70 -70.37 -23.39
CA PHE A 48 -27.68 -69.47 -23.94
C PHE A 48 -28.33 -68.24 -24.56
N ILE A 49 -27.64 -67.10 -24.51
CA ILE A 49 -28.07 -65.89 -25.20
C ILE A 49 -27.00 -65.37 -26.17
N THR A 50 -27.44 -64.64 -27.18
CA THR A 50 -26.61 -63.78 -28.02
C THR A 50 -27.15 -62.36 -27.94
N ILE A 51 -26.35 -61.41 -27.48
CA ILE A 51 -26.73 -59.99 -27.43
C ILE A 51 -26.40 -59.35 -28.77
N LYS A 52 -27.33 -58.57 -29.31
CA LYS A 52 -27.17 -57.84 -30.58
C LYS A 52 -27.54 -56.37 -30.40
N VAL A 53 -26.69 -55.50 -30.92
CA VAL A 53 -27.00 -54.08 -31.14
C VAL A 53 -26.84 -53.82 -32.63
N ALA A 54 -27.96 -53.59 -33.31
CA ALA A 54 -27.99 -53.30 -34.74
C ALA A 54 -27.94 -51.78 -34.97
N GLY A 55 -26.88 -51.31 -35.61
CA GLY A 55 -26.65 -49.91 -35.98
C GLY A 55 -25.96 -49.81 -37.35
N THR A 56 -25.07 -48.83 -37.52
CA THR A 56 -24.23 -48.72 -38.72
C THR A 56 -23.43 -50.02 -38.93
N PRO A 57 -23.30 -50.54 -40.17
CA PRO A 57 -22.54 -51.76 -40.44
C PRO A 57 -21.10 -51.72 -39.92
N GLY A 58 -20.58 -52.89 -39.54
CA GLY A 58 -19.23 -53.02 -39.01
C GLY A 58 -19.14 -52.51 -37.57
N PRO A 59 -18.19 -51.64 -37.22
CA PRO A 59 -17.96 -51.18 -35.84
C PRO A 59 -19.15 -50.45 -35.17
N GLY A 60 -20.15 -50.01 -35.94
CA GLY A 60 -21.41 -49.45 -35.43
C GLY A 60 -22.42 -50.49 -34.97
N SER A 61 -22.13 -51.78 -35.12
CA SER A 61 -22.99 -52.88 -34.68
C SER A 61 -22.22 -53.83 -33.77
N TYR A 62 -22.93 -54.49 -32.86
CA TYR A 62 -22.35 -55.44 -31.92
C TYR A 62 -23.13 -56.75 -31.95
N THR A 63 -22.41 -57.87 -31.88
CA THR A 63 -22.99 -59.20 -31.65
C THR A 63 -22.06 -59.96 -30.73
N SER A 64 -22.57 -60.39 -29.57
CA SER A 64 -21.79 -61.19 -28.63
C SER A 64 -21.58 -62.63 -29.15
N PRO A 65 -20.61 -63.37 -28.62
CA PRO A 65 -20.64 -64.84 -28.65
C PRO A 65 -21.93 -65.38 -28.00
N ARG A 66 -22.19 -66.69 -28.14
CA ARG A 66 -23.22 -67.37 -27.33
C ARG A 66 -22.75 -67.45 -25.87
N ILE A 67 -23.52 -66.88 -24.96
CA ILE A 67 -23.20 -66.79 -23.53
C ILE A 67 -24.10 -67.76 -22.76
N PRO A 68 -23.57 -68.73 -21.99
CA PRO A 68 -24.38 -69.57 -21.11
C PRO A 68 -24.86 -68.77 -19.90
N ILE A 69 -26.17 -68.58 -19.71
CA ILE A 69 -26.71 -67.76 -18.61
C ILE A 69 -27.17 -68.57 -17.41
N GLY A 70 -27.33 -69.89 -17.56
CA GLY A 70 -27.88 -70.76 -16.54
C GLY A 70 -27.10 -70.84 -15.22
N GLY A 71 -25.81 -70.51 -15.23
CA GLY A 71 -24.96 -70.46 -14.03
C GLY A 71 -24.84 -69.08 -13.38
N PHE A 72 -25.44 -68.04 -13.96
CA PHE A 72 -25.34 -66.68 -13.47
C PHE A 72 -26.52 -66.31 -12.55
N LYS A 73 -26.27 -65.35 -11.64
CA LYS A 73 -27.32 -64.77 -10.79
C LYS A 73 -28.26 -63.92 -11.64
N ARG A 74 -29.55 -63.88 -11.26
CA ARG A 74 -30.57 -63.02 -11.86
C ARG A 74 -30.62 -61.63 -11.19
N PRO A 75 -30.63 -60.52 -11.95
CA PRO A 75 -30.54 -60.41 -13.42
C PRO A 75 -29.12 -60.63 -13.96
N PHE A 76 -29.00 -61.02 -15.23
CA PHE A 76 -27.71 -61.25 -15.90
C PHE A 76 -27.15 -59.91 -16.37
N THR A 77 -25.90 -59.62 -16.00
CA THR A 77 -25.22 -58.36 -16.34
C THR A 77 -23.91 -58.64 -17.07
N THR A 78 -23.66 -57.92 -18.16
CA THR A 78 -22.40 -57.98 -18.91
C THR A 78 -22.06 -56.63 -19.54
N HIS A 79 -20.83 -56.48 -20.02
CA HIS A 79 -20.40 -55.26 -20.72
C HIS A 79 -20.20 -55.53 -22.21
N ILE A 80 -20.59 -54.57 -23.05
CA ILE A 80 -20.36 -54.57 -24.50
C ILE A 80 -19.47 -53.40 -24.91
N ASP A 81 -18.89 -53.49 -26.11
CA ASP A 81 -17.94 -52.50 -26.62
C ASP A 81 -18.61 -51.14 -26.86
N THR A 82 -18.00 -50.07 -26.35
CA THR A 82 -18.47 -48.69 -26.51
C THR A 82 -18.18 -48.13 -27.91
N THR A 83 -17.41 -48.84 -28.73
CA THR A 83 -17.02 -48.47 -30.09
C THR A 83 -18.21 -48.07 -30.96
N LEU A 84 -19.35 -48.76 -30.82
CA LEU A 84 -20.56 -48.47 -31.58
C LEU A 84 -21.09 -47.05 -31.37
N MET A 85 -20.77 -46.39 -30.24
CA MET A 85 -21.24 -45.04 -29.92
C MET A 85 -20.81 -44.03 -30.99
N ALA A 86 -19.52 -44.05 -31.36
CA ALA A 86 -18.97 -43.09 -32.31
C ALA A 86 -19.54 -43.26 -33.73
N PHE A 87 -19.88 -44.49 -34.12
CA PHE A 87 -20.40 -44.82 -35.45
C PHE A 87 -21.91 -44.63 -35.61
N ASN A 88 -22.62 -44.32 -34.51
CA ASN A 88 -24.06 -44.14 -34.51
C ASN A 88 -24.50 -42.77 -33.94
N LEU A 89 -23.58 -41.82 -33.80
CA LEU A 89 -23.93 -40.45 -33.40
C LEU A 89 -25.00 -39.87 -34.35
N GLY A 90 -26.10 -39.38 -33.77
CA GLY A 90 -27.26 -38.86 -34.51
C GLY A 90 -28.21 -39.94 -35.05
N LEU A 91 -27.98 -41.23 -34.78
CA LEU A 91 -28.77 -42.36 -35.27
C LEU A 91 -29.47 -43.12 -34.14
N THR A 92 -30.44 -43.96 -34.50
CA THR A 92 -31.10 -44.90 -33.58
C THR A 92 -30.55 -46.30 -33.80
N VAL A 93 -30.08 -46.95 -32.73
CA VAL A 93 -29.69 -48.36 -32.73
C VAL A 93 -30.79 -49.21 -32.12
N SER A 94 -30.85 -50.48 -32.52
CA SER A 94 -31.81 -51.46 -31.99
C SER A 94 -31.09 -52.54 -31.19
N ALA A 95 -31.32 -52.59 -29.88
CA ALA A 95 -30.70 -53.57 -28.99
C ALA A 95 -31.69 -54.69 -28.60
N PHE A 96 -31.26 -55.95 -28.68
CA PHE A 96 -32.07 -57.12 -28.34
C PHE A 96 -31.16 -58.33 -28.06
N TYR A 97 -31.72 -59.41 -27.51
CA TYR A 97 -31.01 -60.68 -27.37
C TYR A 97 -31.77 -61.82 -28.04
N THR A 98 -31.04 -62.82 -28.50
CA THR A 98 -31.59 -64.07 -29.02
C THR A 98 -31.36 -65.18 -28.00
N LEU A 99 -32.43 -65.81 -27.52
CA LEU A 99 -32.40 -66.98 -26.65
C LEU A 99 -32.24 -68.26 -27.48
N HIS A 100 -31.35 -69.15 -27.02
CA HIS A 100 -31.15 -70.50 -27.54
C HIS A 100 -31.39 -71.50 -26.39
N ARG A 101 -32.46 -72.30 -26.50
CA ARG A 101 -32.89 -73.23 -25.45
C ARG A 101 -33.00 -74.64 -26.00
N GLY A 102 -32.09 -75.53 -25.60
CA GLY A 102 -32.09 -76.93 -26.03
C GLY A 102 -32.10 -77.06 -27.56
N THR A 103 -33.08 -77.80 -28.09
CA THR A 103 -33.30 -78.01 -29.53
C THR A 103 -34.41 -77.11 -30.11
N GLU A 104 -35.01 -76.24 -29.31
CA GLU A 104 -36.06 -75.33 -29.78
C GLU A 104 -35.50 -74.27 -30.74
N PRO A 105 -36.30 -73.76 -31.70
CA PRO A 105 -35.92 -72.63 -32.53
C PRO A 105 -35.51 -71.42 -31.67
N SER A 106 -34.48 -70.71 -32.10
CA SER A 106 -34.02 -69.50 -31.41
C SER A 106 -35.10 -68.41 -31.42
N VAL A 107 -35.27 -67.72 -30.30
CA VAL A 107 -36.30 -66.69 -30.11
C VAL A 107 -35.63 -65.34 -29.83
N GLU A 108 -36.00 -64.30 -30.56
CA GLU A 108 -35.53 -62.94 -30.28
C GLU A 108 -36.41 -62.25 -29.24
N SER A 109 -35.79 -61.45 -28.37
CA SER A 109 -36.50 -60.62 -27.41
C SER A 109 -37.26 -59.49 -28.07
N GLN A 110 -38.06 -58.78 -27.28
CA GLN A 110 -38.49 -57.44 -27.65
C GLN A 110 -37.27 -56.53 -27.85
N THR A 111 -37.41 -55.54 -28.74
CA THR A 111 -36.31 -54.64 -29.11
C THR A 111 -36.33 -53.39 -28.25
N LEU A 112 -35.17 -52.97 -27.77
CA LEU A 112 -34.95 -51.67 -27.16
C LEU A 112 -34.37 -50.69 -28.21
N PRO A 113 -35.17 -49.75 -28.74
CA PRO A 113 -34.65 -48.67 -29.58
C PRO A 113 -33.92 -47.62 -28.73
N LEU A 114 -32.72 -47.23 -29.14
CA LEU A 114 -31.90 -46.23 -28.45
C LEU A 114 -31.39 -45.18 -29.43
N TYR A 115 -31.76 -43.93 -29.22
CA TYR A 115 -31.21 -42.81 -29.97
C TYR A 115 -29.89 -42.35 -29.34
N ILE A 116 -28.85 -42.23 -30.15
CA ILE A 116 -27.54 -41.73 -29.72
C ILE A 116 -27.42 -40.28 -30.19
N PRO A 117 -27.48 -39.27 -29.30
CA PRO A 117 -27.37 -37.88 -29.70
C PRO A 117 -25.97 -37.52 -30.19
N LEU A 118 -25.88 -36.47 -31.02
CA LEU A 118 -24.62 -35.81 -31.36
C LEU A 118 -23.94 -35.26 -30.08
N ILE A 119 -22.62 -35.14 -30.11
CA ILE A 119 -21.86 -34.54 -29.01
C ILE A 119 -21.96 -33.02 -29.11
N ASN A 120 -22.33 -32.35 -28.03
CA ASN A 120 -22.29 -30.90 -27.96
C ASN A 120 -20.83 -30.42 -27.94
N GLN A 121 -20.49 -29.43 -28.77
CA GLN A 121 -19.12 -28.90 -28.83
C GLN A 121 -18.63 -28.32 -27.50
N LEU A 122 -19.54 -27.86 -26.64
CA LEU A 122 -19.21 -27.34 -25.32
C LEU A 122 -18.82 -28.44 -24.31
N ASP A 123 -19.19 -29.70 -24.58
CA ASP A 123 -18.79 -30.85 -23.75
C ASP A 123 -17.40 -31.37 -24.12
N LEU A 124 -16.77 -30.79 -25.16
CA LEU A 124 -15.46 -31.16 -25.66
C LEU A 124 -14.38 -30.16 -25.19
N PRO A 125 -13.16 -30.61 -24.88
CA PRO A 125 -12.09 -29.72 -24.43
C PRO A 125 -11.61 -28.78 -25.53
N LEU A 126 -11.28 -27.54 -25.19
CA LEU A 126 -10.68 -26.62 -26.16
C LEU A 126 -9.19 -26.93 -26.40
N PRO A 127 -8.67 -26.74 -27.63
CA PRO A 127 -7.23 -26.68 -27.85
C PRO A 127 -6.68 -25.38 -27.22
N VAL A 128 -5.47 -25.44 -26.66
CA VAL A 128 -4.83 -24.28 -26.02
C VAL A 128 -3.36 -24.12 -26.42
N ILE A 129 -2.87 -22.88 -26.34
CA ILE A 129 -1.45 -22.55 -26.29
C ILE A 129 -1.12 -22.28 -24.82
N LYS A 130 -0.24 -23.06 -24.20
CA LYS A 130 -0.02 -22.97 -22.75
C LYS A 130 0.57 -21.65 -22.29
N GLU A 131 1.35 -21.00 -23.14
CA GLU A 131 1.99 -19.71 -22.87
C GLU A 131 1.00 -18.53 -22.98
N ALA A 132 -0.24 -18.78 -23.40
CA ALA A 132 -1.30 -17.78 -23.24
C ALA A 132 -1.69 -17.65 -21.76
N SER A 133 -2.28 -16.52 -21.41
CA SER A 133 -2.76 -16.20 -20.05
C SER A 133 -3.55 -17.37 -19.42
N ASP A 134 -3.47 -17.53 -18.10
CA ASP A 134 -4.13 -18.60 -17.34
C ASP A 134 -3.79 -20.02 -17.86
N GLU A 135 -2.51 -20.29 -18.15
CA GLU A 135 -2.03 -21.59 -18.65
C GLU A 135 -2.74 -22.06 -19.93
N GLY A 136 -3.12 -21.10 -20.79
CA GLY A 136 -3.87 -21.33 -22.02
C GLY A 136 -5.38 -21.10 -21.94
N GLU A 137 -5.94 -20.97 -20.73
CA GLU A 137 -7.38 -20.80 -20.51
C GLU A 137 -7.87 -19.35 -20.55
N GLY A 138 -6.97 -18.36 -20.62
CA GLY A 138 -7.27 -16.94 -20.79
C GLY A 138 -7.25 -16.48 -22.25
N THR A 139 -7.53 -15.20 -22.52
CA THR A 139 -7.77 -14.70 -23.88
C THR A 139 -6.58 -14.00 -24.54
N HIS A 140 -5.45 -13.83 -23.85
CA HIS A 140 -4.29 -13.11 -24.37
C HIS A 140 -3.10 -14.03 -24.55
N LEU A 141 -2.39 -13.89 -25.66
CA LEU A 141 -1.16 -14.61 -25.95
C LEU A 141 -0.07 -13.60 -26.31
N ASP A 142 0.96 -13.51 -25.47
CA ASP A 142 2.15 -12.72 -25.79
C ASP A 142 3.21 -13.61 -26.41
N VAL A 143 3.59 -13.34 -27.66
CA VAL A 143 4.64 -14.06 -28.38
C VAL A 143 5.88 -13.21 -28.62
N SER A 144 5.93 -11.97 -28.17
CA SER A 144 6.99 -11.02 -28.57
C SER A 144 8.40 -11.47 -28.22
N GLU A 145 8.54 -12.20 -27.11
CA GLU A 145 9.84 -12.70 -26.61
C GLU A 145 9.92 -14.24 -26.58
N LEU A 146 8.90 -14.95 -27.07
CA LEU A 146 8.88 -16.40 -27.07
C LEU A 146 9.70 -16.99 -28.23
N ALA A 147 10.50 -18.02 -27.95
CA ALA A 147 11.15 -18.81 -28.99
C ALA A 147 10.22 -19.91 -29.53
N GLU A 148 9.46 -20.54 -28.64
CA GLU A 148 8.53 -21.64 -28.90
C GLU A 148 7.23 -21.44 -28.12
N VAL A 149 6.16 -22.05 -28.60
CA VAL A 149 4.89 -22.20 -27.90
C VAL A 149 4.50 -23.67 -27.82
N THR A 150 3.75 -24.04 -26.79
CA THR A 150 3.29 -25.41 -26.54
C THR A 150 1.80 -25.53 -26.88
N LEU A 151 1.50 -26.19 -27.98
CA LEU A 151 0.14 -26.58 -28.38
C LEU A 151 -0.31 -27.76 -27.50
N ARG A 152 -1.51 -27.69 -26.91
CA ARG A 152 -2.08 -28.75 -26.08
C ARG A 152 -3.55 -29.00 -26.42
N ILE A 153 -3.94 -30.27 -26.44
CA ILE A 153 -5.35 -30.71 -26.42
C ILE A 153 -5.52 -31.85 -25.41
N ARG A 154 -6.54 -31.78 -24.56
CA ARG A 154 -6.88 -32.86 -23.62
C ARG A 154 -7.61 -34.00 -24.34
N SER A 155 -7.55 -35.20 -23.77
CA SER A 155 -8.39 -36.32 -24.23
C SER A 155 -9.87 -35.94 -24.17
N TRP A 156 -10.61 -36.29 -25.20
CA TRP A 156 -12.00 -35.91 -25.37
C TRP A 156 -12.97 -37.07 -25.11
N LEU A 157 -14.26 -36.76 -25.18
CA LEU A 157 -15.32 -37.76 -25.07
C LEU A 157 -15.28 -38.72 -26.28
N LEU A 158 -15.36 -40.03 -26.03
CA LEU A 158 -15.16 -41.09 -27.03
C LEU A 158 -13.77 -41.10 -27.70
N SER A 159 -12.75 -40.51 -27.07
CA SER A 159 -11.37 -40.62 -27.55
C SER A 159 -10.89 -42.07 -27.46
N ARG A 160 -10.43 -42.67 -28.56
CA ARG A 160 -9.84 -44.01 -28.60
C ARG A 160 -8.58 -44.03 -29.46
N ARG A 161 -7.74 -45.04 -29.25
CA ARG A 161 -6.55 -45.28 -30.06
C ARG A 161 -6.93 -45.37 -31.55
N GLU A 162 -6.05 -44.88 -32.42
CA GLU A 162 -6.20 -44.89 -33.88
C GLU A 162 -7.25 -43.91 -34.46
N GLN A 163 -7.92 -43.10 -33.62
CA GLN A 163 -8.68 -41.97 -34.14
C GLN A 163 -7.75 -40.90 -34.70
N PHE A 164 -8.05 -40.40 -35.91
CA PHE A 164 -7.36 -39.27 -36.50
C PHE A 164 -7.76 -37.96 -35.83
N PHE A 165 -6.87 -36.98 -35.82
CA PHE A 165 -7.20 -35.64 -35.32
C PHE A 165 -6.45 -34.55 -36.09
N TRP A 166 -6.98 -33.33 -36.00
CA TRP A 166 -6.45 -32.17 -36.71
C TRP A 166 -6.40 -30.94 -35.81
N LEU A 167 -5.41 -30.09 -36.03
CA LEU A 167 -5.32 -28.75 -35.45
C LEU A 167 -4.84 -27.76 -36.50
N ARG A 168 -5.65 -26.73 -36.70
CA ARG A 168 -5.35 -25.62 -37.58
C ARG A 168 -5.40 -24.30 -36.82
N LEU A 169 -4.41 -23.46 -37.04
CA LEU A 169 -4.40 -22.09 -36.55
C LEU A 169 -4.64 -21.12 -37.72
N THR A 170 -5.44 -20.09 -37.47
CA THR A 170 -5.64 -18.98 -38.41
C THR A 170 -5.49 -17.65 -37.69
N GLY A 171 -4.71 -16.72 -38.25
CA GLY A 171 -4.49 -15.38 -37.69
C GLY A 171 -4.57 -14.30 -38.76
N VAL A 172 -4.33 -13.05 -38.38
CA VAL A 172 -4.32 -11.90 -39.29
C VAL A 172 -2.90 -11.36 -39.41
N LYS A 173 -2.42 -11.18 -40.65
CA LYS A 173 -1.12 -10.54 -40.92
C LYS A 173 -1.22 -9.02 -40.87
N PRO A 174 -0.09 -8.29 -40.75
CA PRO A 174 -0.09 -6.82 -40.77
C PRO A 174 -0.74 -6.18 -42.01
N ASP A 175 -0.78 -6.88 -43.15
CA ASP A 175 -1.44 -6.44 -44.38
C ASP A 175 -2.96 -6.72 -44.42
N GLY A 176 -3.52 -7.30 -43.36
CA GLY A 176 -4.93 -7.69 -43.24
C GLY A 176 -5.26 -9.05 -43.87
N SER A 177 -4.32 -9.72 -44.54
CA SER A 177 -4.55 -11.05 -45.10
C SER A 177 -4.57 -12.13 -44.02
N VAL A 178 -5.29 -13.22 -44.28
CA VAL A 178 -5.38 -14.36 -43.35
C VAL A 178 -4.09 -15.18 -43.42
N TRP A 179 -3.47 -15.41 -42.27
CA TRP A 179 -2.45 -16.44 -42.09
C TRP A 179 -3.12 -17.75 -41.66
N GLU A 180 -2.68 -18.88 -42.20
CA GLU A 180 -3.19 -20.21 -41.86
C GLU A 180 -2.04 -21.22 -41.82
N ALA A 181 -2.05 -22.09 -40.81
CA ALA A 181 -1.09 -23.19 -40.68
C ALA A 181 -1.73 -24.44 -40.06
N TRP A 182 -1.40 -25.60 -40.62
CA TRP A 182 -1.70 -26.91 -40.04
C TRP A 182 -0.55 -27.34 -39.13
N TYR A 183 -0.89 -27.74 -37.91
CA TYR A 183 0.08 -28.28 -36.96
C TYR A 183 -0.16 -29.77 -36.73
N TRP A 184 -1.42 -30.19 -36.66
CA TRP A 184 -1.79 -31.60 -36.66
C TRP A 184 -2.74 -31.88 -37.81
N LYS A 185 -2.53 -32.99 -38.52
CA LYS A 185 -3.31 -33.38 -39.68
C LYS A 185 -3.33 -34.91 -39.85
N ALA A 186 -4.45 -35.45 -40.29
CA ALA A 186 -4.52 -36.84 -40.77
C ALA A 186 -3.87 -36.99 -42.16
N PRO A 187 -3.29 -38.15 -42.48
CA PRO A 187 -3.26 -39.38 -41.67
C PRO A 187 -2.15 -39.46 -40.62
N GLU A 188 -1.27 -38.46 -40.51
CA GLU A 188 -0.07 -38.52 -39.67
C GLU A 188 -0.41 -38.46 -38.17
N ASN A 189 -1.43 -37.69 -37.80
CA ASN A 189 -1.82 -37.48 -36.40
C ASN A 189 -2.97 -38.42 -35.99
N VAL A 190 -2.61 -39.46 -35.24
CA VAL A 190 -3.52 -40.47 -34.67
C VAL A 190 -3.39 -40.55 -33.15
N VAL A 191 -4.49 -40.81 -32.47
CA VAL A 191 -4.49 -41.03 -31.01
C VAL A 191 -3.68 -42.28 -30.70
N GLY A 192 -2.61 -42.11 -29.92
CA GLY A 192 -1.70 -43.17 -29.52
C GLY A 192 -1.03 -42.86 -28.18
N ASN A 193 0.19 -43.34 -28.00
CA ASN A 193 0.92 -43.19 -26.72
C ASN A 193 1.12 -41.72 -26.29
N GLY A 194 1.06 -40.78 -27.24
CA GLY A 194 1.10 -39.34 -26.99
C GLY A 194 -0.05 -38.80 -26.15
N PHE A 195 -1.10 -39.59 -25.89
CA PHE A 195 -2.23 -39.25 -25.00
C PHE A 195 -2.21 -40.00 -23.65
N SER A 196 -1.12 -40.71 -23.34
CA SER A 196 -1.00 -41.51 -22.10
C SER A 196 -1.21 -40.70 -20.81
N LEU A 197 -0.91 -39.40 -20.84
CA LEU A 197 -1.13 -38.46 -19.72
C LEU A 197 -2.51 -37.78 -19.74
N GLY A 198 -3.42 -38.22 -20.63
CA GLY A 198 -4.74 -37.62 -20.82
C GLY A 198 -4.74 -36.33 -21.66
N TYR A 199 -3.64 -36.02 -22.33
CA TYR A 199 -3.49 -34.90 -23.26
C TYR A 199 -2.36 -35.16 -24.26
N LYS A 200 -2.40 -34.47 -25.40
CA LYS A 200 -1.30 -34.38 -26.38
C LYS A 200 -0.72 -32.97 -26.34
N GLU A 201 0.61 -32.90 -26.31
CA GLU A 201 1.38 -31.67 -26.39
C GLU A 201 2.36 -31.69 -27.56
N GLU A 202 2.67 -30.50 -28.09
CA GLU A 202 3.73 -30.30 -29.07
C GLU A 202 4.30 -28.89 -28.95
N ARG A 203 5.63 -28.79 -28.85
CA ARG A 203 6.33 -27.50 -28.93
C ARG A 203 6.58 -27.14 -30.38
N VAL A 204 6.28 -25.91 -30.74
CA VAL A 204 6.42 -25.39 -32.10
C VAL A 204 7.06 -24.00 -32.05
N PRO A 205 7.80 -23.57 -33.08
CA PRO A 205 8.39 -22.25 -33.12
C PRO A 205 7.34 -21.14 -33.01
N ALA A 206 7.62 -20.09 -32.22
CA ALA A 206 6.75 -18.93 -32.07
C ALA A 206 6.86 -17.95 -33.25
N ALA A 207 7.92 -18.06 -34.07
CA ALA A 207 8.22 -17.14 -35.18
C ALA A 207 7.04 -16.89 -36.15
N PRO A 208 6.26 -17.90 -36.58
CA PRO A 208 5.07 -17.64 -37.41
C PRO A 208 4.01 -16.79 -36.73
N LEU A 209 3.85 -16.93 -35.39
CA LEU A 209 2.89 -16.16 -34.60
C LEU A 209 3.37 -14.73 -34.35
N GLN A 210 4.68 -14.52 -34.21
CA GLN A 210 5.30 -13.19 -34.12
C GLN A 210 5.08 -12.36 -35.40
N GLY A 211 4.89 -13.02 -36.56
CA GLY A 211 4.57 -12.37 -37.82
C GLY A 211 3.12 -11.90 -37.95
N LEU A 212 2.26 -12.13 -36.95
CA LEU A 212 0.87 -11.68 -36.95
C LEU A 212 0.75 -10.19 -36.59
N GLN A 213 -0.36 -9.57 -36.99
CA GLN A 213 -0.68 -8.21 -36.62
C GLN A 213 -0.86 -8.11 -35.09
N ASN A 214 -0.13 -7.19 -34.46
CA ASN A 214 -0.24 -6.96 -33.02
C ASN A 214 -1.68 -6.59 -32.62
N GLY A 215 -2.20 -7.25 -31.58
CA GLY A 215 -3.58 -7.10 -31.10
C GLY A 215 -4.63 -7.81 -31.96
N SER A 216 -4.25 -8.60 -32.97
CA SER A 216 -5.19 -9.35 -33.81
C SER A 216 -5.60 -10.69 -33.20
N VAL A 217 -6.68 -11.27 -33.72
CA VAL A 217 -7.21 -12.56 -33.26
C VAL A 217 -6.47 -13.71 -33.94
N LEU A 218 -5.97 -14.64 -33.12
CA LEU A 218 -5.55 -15.99 -33.51
C LEU A 218 -6.63 -16.99 -33.11
N THR A 219 -7.12 -17.78 -34.06
CA THR A 219 -8.13 -18.81 -33.85
C THR A 219 -7.51 -20.20 -34.02
N MET A 220 -7.66 -21.05 -33.01
CA MET A 220 -7.36 -22.48 -33.08
C MET A 220 -8.63 -23.28 -33.36
N ARG A 221 -8.58 -24.16 -34.35
CA ARG A 221 -9.67 -25.07 -34.70
C ARG A 221 -9.19 -26.51 -34.62
N PHE A 222 -9.93 -27.34 -33.89
CA PHE A 222 -9.60 -28.73 -33.66
C PHE A 222 -10.73 -29.65 -34.13
N TRP A 223 -10.35 -30.82 -34.66
CA TRP A 223 -11.28 -31.85 -35.10
C TRP A 223 -10.80 -33.24 -34.67
N ALA A 224 -11.73 -34.16 -34.40
CA ALA A 224 -11.44 -35.57 -34.14
C ALA A 224 -12.28 -36.49 -35.01
N GLY A 225 -11.62 -37.44 -35.69
CA GLY A 225 -12.22 -38.45 -36.54
C GLY A 225 -12.73 -39.60 -35.70
N LEU A 226 -13.87 -39.41 -35.02
CA LEU A 226 -14.38 -40.36 -34.03
C LEU A 226 -14.63 -41.77 -34.59
N GLN A 227 -14.89 -41.85 -35.89
CA GLN A 227 -15.15 -43.09 -36.64
C GLN A 227 -13.90 -43.70 -37.28
N ASN A 228 -12.70 -43.26 -36.89
CA ASN A 228 -11.41 -43.64 -37.49
C ASN A 228 -11.29 -43.31 -39.00
N SER A 229 -12.07 -42.34 -39.48
CA SER A 229 -11.93 -41.81 -40.83
C SER A 229 -10.87 -40.70 -40.88
N PRO A 230 -9.96 -40.70 -41.88
CA PRO A 230 -9.04 -39.60 -42.12
C PRO A 230 -9.67 -38.47 -42.97
N ASP A 231 -10.98 -38.53 -43.27
CA ASP A 231 -11.68 -37.44 -43.95
C ASP A 231 -12.10 -36.37 -42.93
N LEU A 232 -11.61 -35.13 -43.13
CA LEU A 232 -11.95 -34.00 -42.27
C LEU A 232 -13.44 -33.66 -42.29
N SER A 233 -14.15 -33.93 -43.39
CA SER A 233 -15.58 -33.64 -43.52
C SER A 233 -16.46 -34.54 -42.64
N GLU A 234 -15.96 -35.70 -42.24
CA GLU A 234 -16.62 -36.65 -41.34
C GLU A 234 -16.19 -36.45 -39.87
N ALA A 235 -15.25 -35.53 -39.61
CA ALA A 235 -14.69 -35.32 -38.29
C ALA A 235 -15.60 -34.49 -37.37
N GLN A 236 -15.64 -34.85 -36.09
CA GLN A 236 -16.29 -34.05 -35.07
C GLN A 236 -15.51 -32.76 -34.85
N ALA A 237 -16.11 -31.62 -35.19
CA ALA A 237 -15.57 -30.30 -34.90
C ALA A 237 -15.72 -29.95 -33.42
N PHE A 238 -14.70 -29.29 -32.88
CA PHE A 238 -14.68 -28.76 -31.52
C PHE A 238 -14.96 -27.26 -31.56
N ALA A 239 -15.35 -26.70 -30.41
CA ALA A 239 -15.42 -25.25 -30.27
C ALA A 239 -14.03 -24.63 -30.50
N HIS A 240 -14.01 -23.44 -31.09
CA HIS A 240 -12.75 -22.74 -31.39
C HIS A 240 -12.18 -22.06 -30.14
N ARG A 241 -10.86 -22.00 -30.06
CA ARG A 241 -10.14 -21.14 -29.10
C ARG A 241 -9.67 -19.88 -29.82
N ASN A 242 -9.90 -18.72 -29.22
CA ASN A 242 -9.43 -17.43 -29.74
C ASN A 242 -8.49 -16.76 -28.74
N TYR A 243 -7.39 -16.21 -29.23
CA TYR A 243 -6.48 -15.35 -28.47
C TYR A 243 -6.30 -14.01 -29.17
N THR A 244 -6.20 -12.93 -28.39
CA THR A 244 -5.62 -11.67 -28.84
C THR A 244 -4.10 -11.81 -28.75
N VAL A 245 -3.38 -11.68 -29.88
CA VAL A 245 -1.94 -11.91 -29.93
C VAL A 245 -1.17 -10.60 -29.80
N ASN A 246 -0.24 -10.53 -28.84
CA ASN A 246 0.74 -9.47 -28.75
C ASN A 246 2.04 -9.92 -29.42
N THR A 247 2.44 -9.21 -30.48
CA THR A 247 3.66 -9.52 -31.25
C THR A 247 4.77 -8.49 -31.01
N VAL A 248 4.46 -7.41 -30.29
CA VAL A 248 5.41 -6.36 -29.91
C VAL A 248 5.58 -6.39 -28.41
N ALA A 249 6.82 -6.48 -27.95
CA ALA A 249 7.13 -6.43 -26.52
C ALA A 249 6.62 -5.11 -25.96
N THR A 250 5.81 -5.16 -24.90
CA THR A 250 5.40 -3.96 -24.19
C THR A 250 6.62 -3.41 -23.46
N ASN A 251 7.28 -2.40 -24.03
CA ASN A 251 8.41 -1.70 -23.43
C ASN A 251 8.00 -0.79 -22.25
N THR A 252 6.99 -1.18 -21.47
CA THR A 252 6.53 -0.42 -20.31
C THR A 252 7.65 -0.44 -19.26
N PRO A 253 8.26 0.70 -18.92
CA PRO A 253 9.26 0.74 -17.87
C PRO A 253 8.63 0.35 -16.54
N GLY A 254 9.39 -0.30 -15.66
CA GLY A 254 8.92 -0.76 -14.36
C GLY A 254 9.75 -0.18 -13.24
N ILE A 255 9.14 0.02 -12.06
CA ILE A 255 9.85 0.34 -10.82
C ILE A 255 10.07 -0.96 -10.05
N SER A 256 11.31 -1.38 -9.87
CA SER A 256 11.65 -2.63 -9.19
C SER A 256 11.99 -2.43 -7.71
N SER A 257 12.58 -1.29 -7.35
CA SER A 257 13.07 -1.01 -5.99
C SER A 257 12.88 0.45 -5.61
N VAL A 258 12.59 0.66 -4.32
CA VAL A 258 12.61 1.97 -3.68
C VAL A 258 13.46 1.85 -2.44
N THR A 259 14.55 2.59 -2.38
CA THR A 259 15.44 2.59 -1.20
C THR A 259 15.46 3.94 -0.51
N ASP A 260 15.46 3.93 0.81
CA ASP A 260 15.79 5.08 1.63
C ASP A 260 17.21 4.93 2.22
N ALA A 261 17.56 5.73 3.23
CA ALA A 261 18.89 5.67 3.84
C ALA A 261 19.11 4.42 4.71
N GLU A 262 18.06 3.66 5.04
CA GLU A 262 18.11 2.42 5.84
C GLU A 262 18.00 1.16 4.99
N GLY A 263 17.57 1.28 3.74
CA GLY A 263 17.57 0.19 2.76
C GLY A 263 16.29 0.16 1.93
N GLU A 264 15.88 -1.03 1.50
CA GLU A 264 14.68 -1.21 0.69
C GLU A 264 13.42 -0.88 1.50
N VAL A 265 12.53 -0.10 0.89
CA VAL A 265 11.19 0.24 1.37
C VAL A 265 10.18 -0.57 0.55
N PRO A 266 9.55 -1.60 1.14
CA PRO A 266 8.53 -2.40 0.45
C PRO A 266 7.35 -1.56 -0.04
N ASP A 267 6.63 -2.05 -1.06
CA ASP A 267 5.43 -1.37 -1.56
C ASP A 267 4.37 -1.21 -0.45
N GLY A 268 3.93 0.04 -0.24
CA GLY A 268 2.98 0.43 0.80
C GLY A 268 3.59 0.62 2.20
N ALA A 269 4.90 0.44 2.38
CA ALA A 269 5.56 0.62 3.67
C ALA A 269 5.78 2.10 4.04
N ASP A 270 6.02 2.32 5.32
CA ASP A 270 6.37 3.63 5.87
C ASP A 270 7.88 3.88 5.74
N THR A 271 8.27 5.12 5.44
CA THR A 271 9.66 5.62 5.57
C THR A 271 9.67 6.92 6.36
N ARG A 272 10.72 7.15 7.14
CA ARG A 272 10.94 8.42 7.87
C ARG A 272 11.77 9.44 7.09
N TYR A 273 12.20 9.08 5.88
CA TYR A 273 13.06 9.91 5.05
C TYR A 273 12.24 10.69 4.01
N THR A 274 12.59 11.95 3.79
CA THR A 274 11.98 12.83 2.77
C THR A 274 12.69 12.72 1.41
N SER A 275 13.53 11.70 1.24
CA SER A 275 14.21 11.38 0.00
C SER A 275 14.36 9.87 -0.16
N VAL A 276 14.08 9.36 -1.35
CA VAL A 276 14.22 7.94 -1.70
C VAL A 276 14.81 7.79 -3.10
N THR A 277 15.50 6.69 -3.36
CA THR A 277 16.00 6.32 -4.68
C THR A 277 15.09 5.28 -5.30
N LEU A 278 14.46 5.61 -6.42
CA LEU A 278 13.72 4.69 -7.27
C LEU A 278 14.70 4.02 -8.23
N SER A 279 14.58 2.72 -8.40
CA SER A 279 15.31 1.96 -9.42
C SER A 279 14.36 1.06 -10.19
N GLY A 280 14.66 0.83 -11.46
CA GLY A 280 13.76 0.11 -12.33
C GLY A 280 14.38 -0.36 -13.64
N SER A 281 13.57 -1.07 -14.42
CA SER A 281 13.92 -1.52 -15.76
C SER A 281 13.21 -0.69 -16.82
N GLY A 282 13.84 -0.54 -17.99
CA GLY A 282 13.27 0.16 -19.14
C GLY A 282 14.32 0.46 -20.21
N PHE A 283 13.90 1.14 -21.27
CA PHE A 283 14.77 1.52 -22.39
C PHE A 283 14.55 2.99 -22.74
N GLY A 284 15.60 3.66 -23.23
CA GLY A 284 15.52 5.05 -23.67
C GLY A 284 15.18 6.02 -22.53
N ALA A 285 14.43 7.08 -22.85
CA ALA A 285 14.01 8.11 -21.92
C ALA A 285 12.69 7.73 -21.22
N ILE A 286 12.64 7.89 -19.90
CA ILE A 286 11.57 7.45 -19.01
C ILE A 286 11.13 8.62 -18.15
N ASP A 287 9.86 8.98 -18.22
CA ASP A 287 9.25 9.99 -17.34
C ASP A 287 8.86 9.37 -15.99
N VAL A 288 9.22 10.04 -14.90
CA VAL A 288 8.93 9.65 -13.52
C VAL A 288 7.88 10.58 -12.93
N PHE A 289 6.87 10.01 -12.28
CA PHE A 289 5.77 10.74 -11.66
C PHE A 289 5.60 10.35 -10.19
N ASP A 290 5.05 11.27 -9.40
CA ASP A 290 4.45 11.01 -8.09
C ASP A 290 2.98 11.47 -8.10
N GLY A 291 2.06 10.51 -8.06
CA GLY A 291 0.66 10.75 -8.37
C GLY A 291 0.50 11.25 -9.81
N GLN A 292 -0.01 12.47 -9.98
CA GLN A 292 -0.13 13.13 -11.28
C GLN A 292 1.01 14.13 -11.56
N THR A 293 1.89 14.36 -10.59
CA THR A 293 2.97 15.33 -10.70
C THR A 293 4.14 14.72 -11.45
N PHE A 294 4.55 15.34 -12.56
CA PHE A 294 5.78 15.00 -13.24
C PHE A 294 6.98 15.44 -12.39
N LEU A 295 7.92 14.52 -12.16
CA LEU A 295 9.12 14.78 -11.38
C LEU A 295 10.33 15.08 -12.27
N ASP A 296 10.66 14.16 -13.19
CA ASP A 296 11.80 14.28 -14.09
C ASP A 296 11.77 13.21 -15.21
N THR A 297 12.64 13.35 -16.20
CA THR A 297 12.92 12.33 -17.23
C THR A 297 14.32 11.73 -17.01
N VAL A 298 14.40 10.41 -16.89
CA VAL A 298 15.66 9.66 -16.73
C VAL A 298 15.95 8.79 -17.94
N ASN A 299 17.23 8.55 -18.25
CA ASN A 299 17.62 7.65 -19.33
C ASN A 299 18.03 6.28 -18.77
N ALA A 300 17.47 5.21 -19.32
CA ALA A 300 17.90 3.86 -19.01
C ALA A 300 19.23 3.53 -19.71
N VAL A 301 20.20 3.03 -18.94
CA VAL A 301 21.51 2.60 -19.42
C VAL A 301 21.66 1.12 -19.13
N GLY A 302 21.89 0.31 -20.17
CA GLY A 302 21.98 -1.15 -20.01
C GLY A 302 20.68 -1.80 -19.52
N GLY A 303 19.53 -1.19 -19.81
CA GLY A 303 18.21 -1.69 -19.40
C GLY A 303 17.75 -1.27 -18.00
N ILE A 304 18.57 -0.50 -17.27
CA ILE A 304 18.30 -0.07 -15.89
C ILE A 304 18.29 1.46 -15.82
N TRP A 305 17.39 2.01 -15.00
CA TRP A 305 17.34 3.43 -14.67
C TRP A 305 17.28 3.64 -13.15
N THR A 306 17.74 4.80 -12.69
CA THR A 306 17.64 5.22 -11.29
C THR A 306 17.22 6.69 -11.19
N TYR A 307 16.47 7.04 -10.14
CA TYR A 307 16.02 8.40 -9.88
C TYR A 307 16.02 8.70 -8.37
N LEU A 308 16.62 9.81 -7.95
CA LEU A 308 16.61 10.26 -6.55
C LEU A 308 15.50 11.29 -6.33
N ALA A 309 14.37 10.85 -5.79
CA ALA A 309 13.28 11.72 -5.37
C ALA A 309 13.69 12.46 -4.07
N LYS A 310 13.49 13.77 -4.03
CA LYS A 310 13.87 14.65 -2.90
C LYS A 310 12.70 15.51 -2.47
N ALA A 311 12.77 16.03 -1.24
CA ALA A 311 11.78 16.95 -0.68
C ALA A 311 10.35 16.39 -0.68
N LEU A 312 10.21 15.07 -0.45
CA LEU A 312 8.92 14.43 -0.28
C LEU A 312 8.23 14.98 0.97
N THR A 313 6.95 15.33 0.83
CA THR A 313 6.11 15.81 1.92
C THR A 313 5.67 14.65 2.83
N GLY A 314 5.22 14.93 4.05
CA GLY A 314 4.60 13.90 4.87
C GLY A 314 3.29 13.41 4.24
N GLY A 315 3.09 12.10 4.16
CA GLY A 315 1.90 11.51 3.55
C GLY A 315 2.18 10.36 2.57
N LEU A 316 1.16 9.96 1.83
CA LEU A 316 1.25 8.89 0.83
C LEU A 316 1.84 9.43 -0.48
N HIS A 317 2.85 8.75 -0.99
CA HIS A 317 3.45 8.96 -2.30
C HIS A 317 3.18 7.72 -3.18
N SER A 318 2.95 7.93 -4.48
CA SER A 318 2.62 6.86 -5.42
C SER A 318 3.36 7.08 -6.73
N PHE A 319 4.52 6.44 -6.85
CA PHE A 319 5.40 6.60 -8.00
C PHE A 319 4.95 5.74 -9.18
N THR A 320 4.97 6.33 -10.38
CA THR A 320 4.73 5.62 -11.65
C THR A 320 5.72 6.07 -12.71
N VAL A 321 6.01 5.22 -13.69
CA VAL A 321 6.86 5.55 -14.83
C VAL A 321 6.21 5.20 -16.17
N ARG A 322 6.62 5.89 -17.23
CA ARG A 322 6.27 5.59 -18.64
C ARG A 322 7.40 6.06 -19.57
N LEU A 323 7.42 5.62 -20.82
CA LEU A 323 8.39 6.15 -21.79
C LEU A 323 8.08 7.61 -22.13
N ALA A 324 9.12 8.43 -22.27
CA ALA A 324 9.00 9.86 -22.52
C ALA A 324 8.45 10.19 -23.92
N ASP A 325 8.59 9.26 -24.88
CA ASP A 325 8.01 9.39 -26.22
C ASP A 325 6.49 9.06 -26.27
N GLY A 326 5.90 8.68 -25.13
CA GLY A 326 4.49 8.32 -25.00
C GLY A 326 4.14 6.93 -25.54
N SER A 327 5.13 6.15 -25.97
CA SER A 327 4.92 4.76 -26.34
C SER A 327 4.81 3.85 -25.11
N GLY A 328 4.10 2.73 -25.23
CA GLY A 328 3.91 1.77 -24.13
C GLY A 328 2.87 2.20 -23.08
N GLY A 329 2.76 1.39 -22.02
CA GLY A 329 1.86 1.66 -20.89
C GLY A 329 2.50 2.50 -19.80
N THR A 330 1.72 2.81 -18.76
CA THR A 330 2.24 3.30 -17.48
C THR A 330 2.49 2.12 -16.56
N SER A 331 3.56 2.16 -15.76
CA SER A 331 3.87 1.12 -14.78
C SER A 331 2.76 0.98 -13.72
N SER A 332 2.71 -0.18 -13.06
CA SER A 332 2.01 -0.28 -11.78
C SER A 332 2.60 0.74 -10.79
N PRO A 333 1.77 1.34 -9.91
CA PRO A 333 2.24 2.30 -8.92
C PRO A 333 3.08 1.61 -7.85
N ARG A 334 4.17 2.24 -7.44
CA ARG A 334 4.97 1.88 -6.26
C ARG A 334 4.74 2.91 -5.17
N ARG A 335 4.17 2.49 -4.05
CA ARG A 335 3.67 3.36 -2.99
C ARG A 335 4.60 3.33 -1.79
N ILE A 336 4.77 4.47 -1.16
CA ILE A 336 5.40 4.59 0.16
C ILE A 336 4.63 5.64 0.95
N LYS A 337 4.69 5.57 2.27
CA LYS A 337 4.17 6.63 3.14
C LYS A 337 5.32 7.28 3.88
N VAL A 338 5.56 8.56 3.59
CA VAL A 338 6.54 9.36 4.33
C VAL A 338 5.90 9.72 5.68
N VAL A 339 6.33 9.02 6.72
CA VAL A 339 5.98 9.30 8.12
C VAL A 339 7.07 10.20 8.67
N ILE A 340 6.83 11.50 8.61
CA ILE A 340 7.64 12.46 9.37
C ILE A 340 7.41 12.14 10.84
N GLN A 341 8.40 11.51 11.47
CA GLN A 341 8.35 11.16 12.88
C GLN A 341 8.21 12.48 13.65
N ASN A 342 7.03 12.76 14.21
CA ASN A 342 6.73 13.99 14.96
C ASN A 342 7.42 13.93 16.33
N LEU A 343 8.76 13.90 16.33
CA LEU A 343 9.59 14.07 17.50
C LEU A 343 9.65 15.56 17.76
N GLU A 344 8.93 16.00 18.78
CA GLU A 344 8.89 17.40 19.21
C GLU A 344 10.16 17.74 20.01
N VAL A 345 10.65 18.97 19.85
CA VAL A 345 11.59 19.56 20.80
C VAL A 345 10.85 19.88 22.09
N THR A 346 11.46 19.64 23.25
CA THR A 346 10.86 19.97 24.57
C THR A 346 11.74 20.97 25.31
N ILE A 347 11.19 21.63 26.32
CA ILE A 347 11.97 22.48 27.24
C ILE A 347 11.99 21.79 28.60
N ALA A 348 13.18 21.54 29.15
CA ALA A 348 13.31 20.79 30.41
C ALA A 348 12.59 21.49 31.58
N GLU A 349 12.57 22.81 31.57
CA GLU A 349 11.92 23.67 32.57
C GLU A 349 10.42 23.91 32.27
N ALA A 350 9.87 23.25 31.25
CA ALA A 350 8.44 23.20 30.94
C ALA A 350 7.99 21.73 30.79
N PRO A 351 7.86 20.99 31.90
CA PRO A 351 7.60 19.54 31.87
C PRO A 351 6.24 19.16 31.24
N ASP A 352 5.30 20.11 31.15
CA ASP A 352 4.00 19.94 30.48
C ASP A 352 4.04 20.25 28.97
N ASN A 353 5.21 20.66 28.44
CA ASN A 353 5.41 21.15 27.08
C ASN A 353 4.45 22.28 26.66
N GLY A 354 3.83 22.96 27.62
CA GLY A 354 2.79 23.96 27.38
C GLY A 354 3.08 25.28 28.06
N ASN A 355 3.63 25.27 29.28
CA ASN A 355 3.83 26.46 30.08
C ASN A 355 5.23 26.52 30.67
N VAL A 356 5.86 27.69 30.52
CA VAL A 356 7.14 28.01 31.17
C VAL A 356 6.84 28.94 32.34
N ASP A 357 7.10 28.46 33.57
CA ASP A 357 7.13 29.33 34.75
C ASP A 357 8.43 30.17 34.71
N PRO A 358 8.35 31.51 34.59
CA PRO A 358 9.54 32.34 34.57
C PRO A 358 10.42 32.16 35.81
N LEU A 359 9.86 31.86 36.98
CA LEU A 359 10.65 31.69 38.21
C LEU A 359 11.45 30.38 38.21
N ALA A 360 11.03 29.37 37.45
CA ALA A 360 11.79 28.12 37.27
C ALA A 360 13.00 28.29 36.32
N VAL A 361 13.05 29.40 35.57
CA VAL A 361 14.04 29.67 34.51
C VAL A 361 15.06 30.74 34.93
N GLU A 362 15.26 30.97 36.22
CA GLU A 362 16.24 31.96 36.68
C GLU A 362 17.71 31.51 36.51
N MET A 363 17.95 30.20 36.37
CA MET A 363 19.29 29.64 36.24
C MET A 363 19.52 28.92 34.91
N ASN A 364 18.51 28.21 34.40
CA ASN A 364 18.64 27.38 33.21
C ASN A 364 17.42 27.50 32.32
N LEU A 365 17.64 27.57 31.01
CA LEU A 365 16.64 27.33 29.98
C LEU A 365 17.24 26.30 29.02
N THR A 366 16.64 25.12 28.93
CA THR A 366 17.25 23.97 28.26
C THR A 366 16.31 23.37 27.24
N ALA A 367 16.68 23.46 25.96
CA ALA A 367 16.03 22.67 24.92
C ALA A 367 16.50 21.21 24.99
N VAL A 368 15.55 20.29 24.94
CA VAL A 368 15.78 18.85 24.94
C VAL A 368 15.33 18.30 23.60
N VAL A 369 16.31 17.86 22.81
CA VAL A 369 16.13 17.31 21.47
C VAL A 369 16.27 15.80 21.55
N ASN A 370 15.19 15.09 21.27
CA ASN A 370 15.12 13.63 21.37
C ASN A 370 14.66 13.06 20.04
N TYR A 371 15.58 12.52 19.24
CA TYR A 371 15.29 11.79 18.00
C TYR A 371 16.29 10.63 17.86
N ASP A 372 16.17 9.85 16.78
CA ASP A 372 17.11 8.77 16.47
C ASP A 372 18.47 9.32 15.98
N MET A 373 19.17 9.89 16.95
CA MET A 373 20.32 10.77 16.78
C MET A 373 21.59 9.96 16.50
N GLN A 374 22.30 10.32 15.42
CA GLN A 374 23.65 9.85 15.17
C GLN A 374 24.67 10.82 15.78
N PRO A 375 25.84 10.34 16.24
CA PRO A 375 26.83 11.19 16.90
C PRO A 375 27.30 12.40 16.08
N ASN A 376 27.28 12.28 14.75
CA ASN A 376 27.74 13.30 13.81
C ASN A 376 26.62 14.18 13.25
N ASP A 377 25.37 13.97 13.65
CA ASP A 377 24.28 14.85 13.24
C ASP A 377 24.54 16.28 13.73
N ARG A 378 24.09 17.26 12.96
CA ARG A 378 24.27 18.69 13.22
C ARG A 378 22.93 19.31 13.54
N ILE A 379 22.74 19.74 14.79
CA ILE A 379 21.48 20.21 15.35
C ILE A 379 21.47 21.74 15.46
N ARG A 380 20.33 22.35 15.16
CA ARG A 380 20.03 23.76 15.42
C ARG A 380 18.68 23.88 16.13
N VAL A 381 18.63 24.70 17.18
CA VAL A 381 17.39 25.01 17.92
C VAL A 381 17.04 26.48 17.70
N ARG A 382 15.76 26.76 17.47
CA ARG A 382 15.23 28.09 17.26
C ARG A 382 14.12 28.39 18.26
N TRP A 383 14.29 29.45 19.03
CA TRP A 383 13.28 30.09 19.86
C TRP A 383 12.76 31.33 19.13
N THR A 384 11.48 31.35 18.83
CA THR A 384 10.82 32.44 18.11
C THR A 384 9.81 33.13 19.02
N ALA A 385 10.06 34.40 19.33
CA ALA A 385 9.16 35.22 20.13
C ALA A 385 7.87 35.58 19.37
N ALA A 386 6.84 35.97 20.12
CA ALA A 386 5.61 36.50 19.56
C ALA A 386 5.86 37.76 18.71
N PRO A 387 5.08 38.00 17.64
CA PRO A 387 5.14 39.23 16.85
C PRO A 387 5.08 40.49 17.73
N GLY A 388 5.87 41.51 17.37
CA GLY A 388 5.99 42.74 18.15
C GLY A 388 6.97 42.67 19.34
N THR A 389 7.55 41.51 19.63
CA THR A 389 8.66 41.39 20.59
C THR A 389 9.97 41.83 19.94
N PRO A 390 10.89 42.51 20.66
CA PRO A 390 12.19 42.86 20.12
C PRO A 390 12.97 41.65 19.61
N ALA A 391 13.89 41.88 18.67
CA ALA A 391 14.69 40.81 18.05
C ALA A 391 15.46 39.96 19.08
N ALA A 392 15.92 40.57 20.18
CA ALA A 392 16.61 39.89 21.27
C ALA A 392 15.74 38.88 22.05
N GLY A 393 14.42 38.90 21.87
CA GLY A 393 13.51 37.86 22.38
C GLY A 393 13.48 36.59 21.55
N SER A 394 14.11 36.57 20.37
CA SER A 394 14.28 35.38 19.54
C SER A 394 15.75 34.96 19.48
N HIS A 395 16.00 33.67 19.31
CA HIS A 395 17.35 33.14 19.21
C HIS A 395 17.39 31.88 18.35
N THR A 396 18.45 31.76 17.55
CA THR A 396 18.82 30.51 16.88
C THR A 396 20.20 30.13 17.36
N THR A 397 20.37 28.90 17.84
CA THR A 397 21.67 28.42 18.28
C THR A 397 22.63 28.31 17.10
N ASN A 398 23.93 28.39 17.37
CA ASN A 398 24.92 27.88 16.42
C ASN A 398 24.66 26.40 16.13
N THR A 399 25.23 25.89 15.04
CA THR A 399 25.16 24.47 14.72
C THR A 399 25.95 23.66 15.74
N LEU A 400 25.29 22.70 16.38
CA LEU A 400 25.85 21.85 17.41
C LEU A 400 25.95 20.41 16.93
N THR A 401 27.06 19.74 17.21
CA THR A 401 27.14 18.29 17.00
C THR A 401 26.28 17.57 18.04
N ALA A 402 25.50 16.60 17.58
CA ALA A 402 24.66 15.73 18.38
C ALA A 402 25.41 15.03 19.52
N GLY A 403 26.53 14.38 19.19
CA GLY A 403 27.31 13.58 20.14
C GLY A 403 26.63 12.24 20.51
N PRO A 404 27.25 11.45 21.38
CA PRO A 404 26.82 10.07 21.64
C PRO A 404 25.66 9.92 22.64
N THR A 405 25.22 10.99 23.29
CA THR A 405 24.27 10.93 24.41
C THR A 405 22.87 11.41 24.01
N ARG A 406 21.87 10.56 24.22
CA ARG A 406 20.45 10.84 23.95
C ARG A 406 19.64 10.90 25.27
N PRO A 407 18.73 11.88 25.47
CA PRO A 407 18.44 13.01 24.59
C PRO A 407 19.51 14.12 24.67
N ARG A 408 19.62 14.94 23.62
CA ARG A 408 20.56 16.06 23.58
C ARG A 408 19.98 17.28 24.30
N ARG A 409 20.70 17.79 25.30
CA ARG A 409 20.33 19.00 26.07
C ARG A 409 21.15 20.20 25.58
N ILE A 410 20.47 21.28 25.22
CA ILE A 410 21.04 22.48 24.60
C ILE A 410 20.62 23.71 25.43
N PRO A 411 21.56 24.40 26.10
CA PRO A 411 21.27 25.63 26.81
C PRO A 411 20.83 26.76 25.86
N LEU A 412 19.82 27.51 26.28
CA LEU A 412 19.32 28.71 25.61
C LEU A 412 19.51 29.94 26.52
N PRO A 413 19.63 31.16 25.96
CA PRO A 413 19.73 32.37 26.76
C PRO A 413 18.50 32.61 27.65
N LEU A 414 18.72 32.88 28.95
CA LEU A 414 17.63 33.16 29.91
C LEU A 414 16.84 34.43 29.55
N THR A 415 17.48 35.39 28.87
CA THR A 415 16.86 36.64 28.42
C THR A 415 15.63 36.39 27.54
N LEU A 416 15.53 35.24 26.87
CA LEU A 416 14.38 34.91 26.03
C LEU A 416 13.06 34.87 26.81
N VAL A 417 13.10 34.42 28.08
CA VAL A 417 11.92 34.40 28.96
C VAL A 417 11.50 35.82 29.34
N ALA A 418 12.44 36.67 29.75
CA ALA A 418 12.16 38.06 30.12
C ALA A 418 11.46 38.84 28.99
N PHE A 419 11.91 38.66 27.75
CA PHE A 419 11.31 39.32 26.58
C PHE A 419 9.92 38.78 26.21
N SER A 420 9.61 37.56 26.68
CA SER A 420 8.42 36.80 26.28
C SER A 420 7.36 36.69 27.38
N LEU A 421 7.52 37.34 28.54
CA LEU A 421 6.57 37.26 29.65
C LEU A 421 5.12 37.54 29.22
N GLY A 422 4.20 36.66 29.62
CA GLY A 422 2.79 36.74 29.27
C GLY A 422 2.48 36.47 27.78
N LYS A 423 3.48 36.08 26.97
CA LYS A 423 3.33 35.84 25.53
C LYS A 423 3.51 34.37 25.19
N ARG A 424 3.03 34.00 24.00
CA ARG A 424 3.22 32.67 23.43
C ARG A 424 4.41 32.65 22.48
N VAL A 425 5.32 31.71 22.67
CA VAL A 425 6.53 31.53 21.85
C VAL A 425 6.47 30.22 21.08
N THR A 426 7.31 30.07 20.07
CA THR A 426 7.48 28.82 19.32
C THR A 426 8.91 28.35 19.42
N VAL A 427 9.11 27.09 19.81
CA VAL A 427 10.42 26.43 19.82
C VAL A 427 10.44 25.36 18.75
N SER A 428 11.42 25.39 17.87
CA SER A 428 11.61 24.38 16.83
C SER A 428 13.06 23.92 16.81
N ALA A 429 13.31 22.74 16.25
CA ALA A 429 14.65 22.24 16.04
C ALA A 429 14.75 21.60 14.65
N GLU A 430 15.97 21.56 14.12
CA GLU A 430 16.29 20.86 12.87
C GLU A 430 17.62 20.12 13.04
N TYR A 431 17.79 19.03 12.29
CA TYR A 431 19.08 18.36 12.19
C TYR A 431 19.45 18.09 10.73
N ASP A 432 20.74 18.22 10.41
CA ASP A 432 21.32 17.74 9.15
C ASP A 432 22.25 16.54 9.38
N ARG A 433 22.14 15.54 8.50
CA ARG A 433 22.98 14.33 8.51
C ARG A 433 23.90 14.34 7.29
N GLY A 434 25.17 14.61 7.50
CA GLY A 434 26.14 14.76 6.41
C GLY A 434 25.80 15.96 5.51
N THR A 435 25.58 15.70 4.21
CA THR A 435 25.20 16.73 3.22
C THR A 435 23.71 16.74 2.89
N ALA A 436 22.90 15.96 3.59
CA ALA A 436 21.45 15.93 3.41
C ALA A 436 20.81 17.28 3.79
N GLN A 437 19.64 17.55 3.21
CA GLN A 437 18.84 18.71 3.59
C GLN A 437 18.42 18.62 5.06
N PRO A 438 18.33 19.76 5.79
CA PRO A 438 17.89 19.77 7.18
C PRO A 438 16.49 19.16 7.34
N VAL A 439 16.36 18.27 8.30
CA VAL A 439 15.09 17.65 8.68
C VAL A 439 14.51 18.44 9.85
N PRO A 440 13.33 19.06 9.70
CA PRO A 440 12.68 19.77 10.80
C PRO A 440 12.07 18.78 11.81
N LEU A 441 12.23 19.08 13.08
CA LEU A 441 11.50 18.47 14.19
C LEU A 441 10.23 19.27 14.48
N GLY A 442 9.22 18.59 15.04
CA GLY A 442 7.93 19.21 15.35
C GLY A 442 8.10 20.42 16.28
N PRO A 443 7.55 21.60 15.94
CA PRO A 443 7.62 22.76 16.80
C PRO A 443 6.68 22.60 18.00
N ILE A 444 7.07 23.16 19.15
CA ILE A 444 6.19 23.32 20.31
C ILE A 444 5.85 24.79 20.52
N HIS A 445 4.66 25.02 21.07
CA HIS A 445 4.20 26.35 21.41
C HIS A 445 4.05 26.49 22.92
N LEU A 446 4.85 27.36 23.52
CA LEU A 446 4.91 27.56 24.96
C LEU A 446 4.26 28.88 25.35
N ASN A 447 3.43 28.87 26.39
CA ASN A 447 3.00 30.07 27.07
C ASN A 447 4.04 30.42 28.15
N VAL A 448 4.62 31.60 28.07
CA VAL A 448 5.52 32.09 29.11
C VAL A 448 4.67 32.81 30.16
N GLY A 449 4.72 32.35 31.41
CA GLY A 449 3.96 32.93 32.51
C GLY A 449 4.29 34.40 32.78
N MET A 450 3.49 35.03 33.64
CA MET A 450 3.83 36.32 34.23
C MET A 450 4.58 36.11 35.54
N ILE A 451 5.44 37.07 35.91
CA ILE A 451 6.07 37.08 37.22
C ILE A 451 5.10 37.74 38.22
N PRO A 452 4.79 37.11 39.36
CA PRO A 452 3.92 37.72 40.37
C PRO A 452 4.46 39.06 40.87
N ALA A 453 3.56 40.02 41.10
CA ALA A 453 3.94 41.38 41.50
C ALA A 453 4.73 41.44 42.82
N ASP A 454 4.49 40.49 43.73
CA ASP A 454 5.17 40.40 45.03
C ASP A 454 6.67 40.05 44.92
N ARG A 455 7.13 39.56 43.75
CA ARG A 455 8.54 39.30 43.46
C ARG A 455 9.31 40.57 43.06
N PHE A 456 8.60 41.67 42.77
CA PHE A 456 9.20 42.96 42.45
C PHE A 456 9.25 43.85 43.70
N ILE A 457 10.31 43.67 44.48
CA ILE A 457 10.52 44.34 45.78
C ILE A 457 11.03 45.79 45.55
N PRO A 458 10.32 46.82 46.05
CA PRO A 458 10.68 48.21 45.80
C PRO A 458 12.00 48.62 46.47
N PRO A 459 12.67 49.67 45.98
CA PRO A 459 13.83 50.23 46.64
C PRO A 459 13.48 50.84 48.00
N VAL A 460 14.49 50.98 48.87
CA VAL A 460 14.34 51.48 50.23
C VAL A 460 15.30 52.62 50.52
N PHE A 461 14.83 53.63 51.25
CA PHE A 461 15.72 54.64 51.84
C PHE A 461 16.46 54.03 53.02
N LEU A 462 17.79 54.16 53.03
CA LEU A 462 18.61 53.68 54.15
C LEU A 462 18.35 54.50 55.41
N GLU A 463 18.09 55.80 55.26
CA GLU A 463 17.84 56.75 56.34
C GLU A 463 16.49 56.52 57.04
N ALA A 464 15.60 55.73 56.45
CA ALA A 464 14.39 55.26 57.13
C ALA A 464 14.67 54.13 58.13
N ASN A 465 15.91 53.59 58.19
CA ASN A 465 16.35 52.56 59.12
C ASN A 465 15.42 51.33 59.21
N GLY A 466 14.87 50.92 58.07
CA GLY A 466 13.94 49.79 57.98
C GLY A 466 12.49 50.09 58.38
N THR A 467 12.17 51.33 58.77
CA THR A 467 10.83 51.76 59.13
C THR A 467 10.07 52.33 57.91
N SER A 468 8.84 52.82 58.15
CA SER A 468 8.05 53.58 57.17
C SER A 468 8.07 55.08 57.46
N ASP A 469 8.91 55.55 58.39
CA ASP A 469 9.11 56.96 58.68
C ASP A 469 10.46 57.40 58.11
N LEU A 470 10.48 58.51 57.36
CA LEU A 470 11.69 59.12 56.83
C LEU A 470 11.94 60.45 57.56
N PHE A 471 12.89 60.43 58.50
CA PHE A 471 13.22 61.57 59.36
C PHE A 471 14.20 62.52 58.66
N LEU A 472 13.70 63.61 58.08
CA LEU A 472 14.50 64.54 57.27
C LEU A 472 15.56 65.28 58.08
N ALA A 473 15.36 65.45 59.38
CA ALA A 473 16.35 66.06 60.29
C ALA A 473 17.68 65.27 60.34
N SER A 474 17.65 63.98 59.99
CA SER A 474 18.84 63.10 59.95
C SER A 474 19.49 63.02 58.58
N VAL A 475 18.89 63.62 57.55
CA VAL A 475 19.35 63.54 56.15
C VAL A 475 20.29 64.72 55.86
N GLN A 476 21.59 64.45 55.72
CA GLN A 476 22.60 65.45 55.35
C GLN A 476 22.96 65.32 53.86
N GLY A 477 22.66 66.35 53.05
CA GLY A 477 23.01 66.38 51.62
C GLY A 477 22.08 65.57 50.69
N GLY A 478 21.46 64.49 51.18
CA GLY A 478 20.46 63.70 50.46
C GLY A 478 20.23 62.35 51.12
N ALA A 479 19.18 61.64 50.70
CA ALA A 479 18.85 60.30 51.20
C ALA A 479 19.27 59.23 50.19
N THR A 480 19.85 58.14 50.67
CA THR A 480 20.36 57.02 49.87
C THR A 480 19.22 56.05 49.59
N LEU A 481 18.79 56.01 48.33
CA LEU A 481 17.82 55.04 47.84
C LEU A 481 18.55 53.79 47.33
N ARG A 482 18.35 52.66 48.01
CA ARG A 482 18.97 51.37 47.69
C ARG A 482 18.00 50.45 46.95
N PHE A 483 18.45 49.90 45.85
CA PHE A 483 17.75 48.92 45.04
C PHE A 483 18.37 47.53 45.22
N GLY A 484 17.52 46.50 45.24
CA GLY A 484 17.93 45.10 45.15
C GLY A 484 17.98 44.61 43.69
N VAL A 485 17.69 43.33 43.53
CA VAL A 485 17.51 42.65 42.22
C VAL A 485 16.08 42.11 42.11
N TRP A 486 15.69 41.74 40.90
CA TRP A 486 14.40 41.11 40.60
C TRP A 486 14.61 39.90 39.68
N PRO A 487 13.61 39.00 39.59
CA PRO A 487 13.65 37.88 38.64
C PRO A 487 13.96 38.34 37.21
N HIS A 488 14.93 37.68 36.57
CA HIS A 488 15.43 38.02 35.23
C HIS A 488 16.00 39.44 35.09
N ILE A 489 16.60 40.01 36.14
CA ILE A 489 17.37 41.25 35.99
C ILE A 489 18.49 41.06 34.95
N ALA A 490 18.57 41.99 34.00
CA ALA A 490 19.56 41.96 32.95
C ALA A 490 19.99 43.38 32.58
N ARG A 491 21.19 43.50 31.99
CA ARG A 491 21.68 44.78 31.47
C ARG A 491 20.70 45.36 30.45
N LEU A 492 20.67 46.69 30.35
CA LEU A 492 19.86 47.45 29.38
C LEU A 492 18.35 47.43 29.64
N GLN A 493 17.87 46.79 30.71
CA GLN A 493 16.49 46.97 31.15
C GLN A 493 16.26 48.43 31.54
N SER A 494 15.29 49.07 30.87
CA SER A 494 14.98 50.49 31.05
C SER A 494 14.19 50.71 32.34
N LEU A 495 14.42 51.84 33.02
CA LEU A 495 13.96 52.08 34.38
C LEU A 495 13.16 53.38 34.49
N TRP A 496 12.09 53.34 35.30
CA TRP A 496 11.30 54.50 35.71
C TRP A 496 11.26 54.56 37.22
N LEU A 497 11.39 55.77 37.74
CA LEU A 497 11.27 56.03 39.16
C LEU A 497 10.61 57.39 39.36
N ASP A 498 9.43 57.37 39.96
CA ASP A 498 8.72 58.56 40.38
C ASP A 498 8.61 58.58 41.90
N LEU A 499 8.90 59.76 42.46
CA LEU A 499 8.67 60.10 43.85
C LEU A 499 7.44 61.00 43.88
N GLU A 500 6.36 60.54 44.49
CA GLU A 500 5.10 61.27 44.58
C GLU A 500 4.88 61.74 46.01
N GLY A 501 4.77 63.05 46.22
CA GLY A 501 4.62 63.64 47.54
C GLY A 501 3.83 64.94 47.51
N GLU A 502 3.69 65.59 48.66
CA GLU A 502 2.96 66.86 48.80
C GLU A 502 3.88 67.94 49.38
N ASP A 503 3.78 69.16 48.86
CA ASP A 503 4.42 70.34 49.44
C ASP A 503 3.69 70.81 50.70
N ILE A 504 4.27 71.81 51.38
CA ILE A 504 3.70 72.39 52.61
C ILE A 504 2.25 72.91 52.45
N ASN A 505 1.83 73.24 51.23
CA ASN A 505 0.50 73.73 50.90
C ASN A 505 -0.48 72.61 50.51
N GLY A 506 -0.01 71.36 50.45
CA GLY A 506 -0.78 70.20 50.00
C GLY A 506 -0.87 70.06 48.48
N ALA A 507 -0.06 70.79 47.70
CA ALA A 507 0.02 70.63 46.26
C ALA A 507 0.97 69.46 45.89
N PRO A 508 0.76 68.77 44.75
CA PRO A 508 1.66 67.71 44.31
C PRO A 508 3.09 68.21 44.13
N HIS A 509 4.04 67.59 44.83
CA HIS A 509 5.47 67.84 44.74
C HIS A 509 6.17 66.57 44.23
N ASN A 510 5.92 66.24 42.97
CA ASN A 510 6.40 64.99 42.37
C ASN A 510 7.76 65.17 41.68
N LEU A 511 8.63 64.16 41.78
CA LEU A 511 9.90 64.07 41.07
C LEU A 511 9.95 62.82 40.20
N ALA A 512 9.96 63.00 38.89
CA ALA A 512 10.28 61.96 37.92
C ALA A 512 11.80 61.80 37.84
N MET A 513 12.37 60.98 38.73
CA MET A 513 13.81 60.77 38.83
C MET A 513 14.36 60.05 37.60
N TRP A 514 13.66 59.02 37.11
CA TRP A 514 14.01 58.31 35.88
C TRP A 514 12.79 58.15 34.96
N THR A 515 12.99 58.36 33.66
CA THR A 515 11.91 58.41 32.65
C THR A 515 12.11 57.39 31.53
N GLY A 516 12.81 56.27 31.80
CA GLY A 516 13.14 55.24 30.82
C GLY A 516 14.48 55.47 30.10
N ASN A 517 15.18 56.55 30.43
CA ASN A 517 16.51 56.88 29.90
C ASN A 517 17.67 56.22 30.68
N VAL A 518 17.39 55.72 31.88
CA VAL A 518 18.35 54.99 32.71
C VAL A 518 18.13 53.51 32.53
N THR A 519 19.22 52.76 32.44
CA THR A 519 19.18 51.30 32.28
C THR A 519 20.01 50.59 33.34
N VAL A 520 19.68 49.32 33.59
CA VAL A 520 20.50 48.45 34.44
C VAL A 520 21.88 48.28 33.83
N ASN A 521 22.92 48.61 34.61
CA ASN A 521 24.31 48.41 34.24
C ASN A 521 24.83 47.05 34.73
N GLN A 522 26.00 46.63 34.23
CA GLN A 522 26.58 45.33 34.57
C GLN A 522 26.95 45.20 36.05
N SER A 523 27.42 46.29 36.67
CA SER A 523 27.83 46.30 38.08
C SER A 523 26.64 46.10 39.02
N TRP A 524 25.45 46.59 38.68
CA TRP A 524 24.23 46.35 39.47
C TRP A 524 23.91 44.86 39.52
N VAL A 525 23.89 44.19 38.35
CA VAL A 525 23.64 42.75 38.26
C VAL A 525 24.67 41.96 39.05
N PHE A 526 25.95 42.31 38.95
CA PHE A 526 27.03 41.60 39.63
C PHE A 526 27.05 41.81 41.15
N ASN A 527 26.76 43.04 41.62
CA ASN A 527 26.80 43.40 43.03
C ASN A 527 25.49 43.11 43.77
N ASN A 528 24.48 42.57 43.09
CA ASN A 528 23.13 42.34 43.62
C ASN A 528 22.48 43.59 44.24
N GLY A 529 22.77 44.76 43.69
CA GLY A 529 22.17 46.01 44.15
C GLY A 529 22.79 47.25 43.54
N TYR A 530 22.10 48.37 43.73
CA TYR A 530 22.50 49.69 43.25
C TYR A 530 21.99 50.75 44.22
N SER A 531 22.70 51.87 44.32
CA SER A 531 22.31 52.97 45.21
C SER A 531 22.41 54.28 44.46
N VAL A 532 21.44 55.16 44.70
CA VAL A 532 21.45 56.55 44.25
C VAL A 532 21.10 57.49 45.38
N ILE A 533 21.52 58.75 45.24
CA ILE A 533 21.18 59.80 46.19
C ILE A 533 19.99 60.58 45.67
N VAL A 534 18.92 60.65 46.47
CA VAL A 534 17.83 61.60 46.28
C VAL A 534 18.22 62.87 47.01
N LEU A 535 18.37 63.96 46.26
CA LEU A 535 18.92 65.20 46.80
C LEU A 535 18.04 65.79 47.90
N PHE A 536 18.67 66.29 48.96
CA PHE A 536 17.96 66.94 50.06
C PHE A 536 17.17 68.17 49.60
N SER A 537 17.61 68.82 48.51
CA SER A 537 16.92 69.97 47.91
C SER A 537 15.48 69.66 47.49
N TYR A 538 15.20 68.43 47.06
CA TYR A 538 13.84 67.97 46.78
C TYR A 538 13.11 67.56 48.07
N LEU A 539 13.77 66.75 48.90
CA LEU A 539 13.16 66.14 50.09
C LEU A 539 12.70 67.17 51.12
N LYS A 540 13.47 68.26 51.32
CA LYS A 540 13.17 69.31 52.31
C LYS A 540 11.86 70.06 52.06
N ASP A 541 11.38 70.04 50.81
CA ASP A 541 10.17 70.76 50.41
C ASP A 541 8.90 69.87 50.53
N LEU A 542 9.06 68.60 50.94
CA LEU A 542 7.96 67.71 51.31
C LEU A 542 7.36 68.11 52.66
N ARG A 543 6.04 68.14 52.75
CA ARG A 543 5.31 68.48 53.97
C ARG A 543 5.53 67.47 55.08
N PRO A 544 5.92 67.89 56.30
CA PRO A 544 5.96 67.00 57.46
C PRO A 544 4.61 66.34 57.73
N GLY A 545 4.62 65.02 57.94
CA GLY A 545 3.43 64.19 58.13
C GLY A 545 2.76 63.72 56.84
N SER A 546 3.19 64.18 55.65
CA SER A 546 2.65 63.69 54.37
C SER A 546 3.26 62.34 53.96
N THR A 547 2.64 61.70 52.97
CA THR A 547 3.12 60.43 52.40
C THR A 547 3.97 60.68 51.15
N LEU A 548 5.19 60.16 51.15
CA LEU A 548 6.03 60.00 49.97
C LEU A 548 5.86 58.60 49.40
N THR A 549 5.34 58.48 48.18
CA THR A 549 5.15 57.21 47.47
C THR A 549 6.25 57.02 46.42
N LEU A 550 6.92 55.88 46.45
CA LEU A 550 7.89 55.45 45.45
C LEU A 550 7.21 54.55 44.41
N ARG A 551 7.26 54.96 43.15
CA ARG A 551 6.82 54.16 42.00
C ARG A 551 8.01 53.76 41.16
N PHE A 552 8.51 52.55 41.40
CA PHE A 552 9.59 51.98 40.60
C PHE A 552 9.04 51.00 39.56
N ARG A 553 9.52 51.09 38.31
CA ARG A 553 9.07 50.25 37.19
C ARG A 553 10.23 49.89 36.28
N VAL A 554 10.15 48.73 35.62
CA VAL A 554 11.19 48.21 34.72
C VAL A 554 10.61 47.62 33.44
N ASN A 555 11.26 47.84 32.29
CA ASN A 555 11.01 47.11 31.06
C ASN A 555 12.01 45.95 30.94
N LEU A 556 11.52 44.73 31.19
CA LEU A 556 12.32 43.50 31.15
C LEU A 556 12.76 43.13 29.73
N ASP A 557 12.03 43.62 28.71
CA ASP A 557 12.32 43.49 27.29
C ASP A 557 13.25 44.57 26.73
N THR A 558 13.82 45.42 27.60
CA THR A 558 14.76 46.51 27.28
C THR A 558 14.19 47.66 26.45
N VAL A 559 12.90 47.60 26.03
CA VAL A 559 12.27 48.67 25.26
C VAL A 559 11.73 49.73 26.21
N ALA A 560 12.19 50.97 26.06
CA ALA A 560 11.72 52.06 26.90
C ALA A 560 10.23 52.38 26.61
N ASN A 561 9.31 51.89 27.45
CA ASN A 561 7.88 52.18 27.34
C ASN A 561 7.17 52.11 28.70
N SER A 562 6.79 53.27 29.23
CA SER A 562 6.14 53.38 30.54
C SER A 562 4.80 52.64 30.67
N SER A 563 4.11 52.37 29.56
CA SER A 563 2.82 51.67 29.56
C SER A 563 2.95 50.15 29.69
N THR A 564 4.11 49.59 29.31
CA THR A 564 4.39 48.16 29.40
C THR A 564 5.42 47.82 30.49
N ALA A 565 5.94 48.83 31.19
CA ALA A 565 6.87 48.66 32.29
C ALA A 565 6.23 47.91 33.46
N GLN A 566 6.90 46.86 33.92
CA GLN A 566 6.50 46.10 35.09
C GLN A 566 6.67 46.94 36.35
N ALA A 567 5.57 47.17 37.06
CA ALA A 567 5.57 47.92 38.31
C ALA A 567 5.98 47.05 39.49
N PHE A 568 6.78 47.64 40.37
CA PHE A 568 7.11 47.11 41.68
C PHE A 568 5.98 47.44 42.65
N VAL A 569 5.88 46.67 43.74
CA VAL A 569 4.95 47.02 44.83
C VAL A 569 5.28 48.43 45.34
N LEU A 570 4.26 49.24 45.59
CA LEU A 570 4.46 50.60 46.07
C LEU A 570 5.15 50.59 47.44
N ARG A 571 6.13 51.47 47.62
CA ARG A 571 6.71 51.76 48.93
C ARG A 571 6.31 53.17 49.35
N GLN A 572 5.83 53.30 50.58
CA GLN A 572 5.38 54.56 51.13
C GLN A 572 6.17 54.90 52.39
N TYR A 573 6.49 56.18 52.54
CA TYR A 573 7.15 56.73 53.71
C TYR A 573 6.33 57.92 54.23
N THR A 574 6.17 58.00 55.55
CA THR A 574 5.68 59.19 56.23
C THR A 574 6.86 60.12 56.47
N ILE A 575 6.75 61.36 56.01
CA ILE A 575 7.81 62.37 56.18
C ILE A 575 7.79 62.89 57.62
N ARG A 576 8.94 62.87 58.31
CA ARG A 576 9.07 63.26 59.72
C ARG A 576 10.16 64.29 59.97
#